data_AF-A0A6B3HXN3-F1
#
_entry.id   AF-A0A6B3HXN3-F1
#
_cell.length_a   1.000
_cell.length_b   1.000
_cell.length_c   1.000
_cell.angle_alpha   90.00
_cell.angle_beta   90.00
_cell.angle_gamma   90.00
#
_symmetry.space_group_name_H-M   'P 1'
#
loop_
_entity.id
_entity.type
_entity.pdbx_description
1 polymer ?
#
loop_
_entity_poly.entity_id
_entity_poly.type
_entity_poly.pdbx_seq_one_letter_code
_entity_poly.pdbx_strand_id
1 'polypeptide(L)'
;QTPNVPDSDQIRRAPKVLLHDHLDGGLRPGTIIELARAQGYDSLPETEADKLGIWFREAADSGSLERYLETFAHTCAVMQTRDALFRVAAECAEDLAEDGVVYAEIRYAPEQHL
;
A
#
# COMPACT_ATOMS: atom_id res chain seq x y z
N GLN A 1 21.84 -9.00 -30.73
CA GLN A 1 22.13 -9.38 -29.33
C GLN A 1 20.79 -9.56 -28.64
N THR A 2 20.55 -10.69 -28.00
CA THR A 2 19.37 -10.89 -27.15
C THR A 2 19.47 -9.91 -25.99
N PRO A 3 18.43 -9.12 -25.67
CA PRO A 3 18.50 -8.19 -24.55
C PRO A 3 18.76 -8.95 -23.25
N ASN A 4 19.72 -8.48 -22.46
CA ASN A 4 20.02 -9.02 -21.15
C ASN A 4 18.96 -8.50 -20.15
N VAL A 5 17.79 -9.12 -20.17
CA VAL A 5 16.68 -8.78 -19.27
C VAL A 5 16.96 -9.39 -17.89
N PRO A 6 16.97 -8.60 -16.80
CA PRO A 6 17.13 -9.13 -15.47
C PRO A 6 16.01 -10.11 -15.11
N ASP A 7 16.35 -11.23 -14.47
CA ASP A 7 15.37 -12.11 -13.83
C ASP A 7 14.84 -11.49 -12.51
N SER A 8 13.79 -12.07 -11.93
CA SER A 8 13.17 -11.56 -10.70
C SER A 8 14.12 -11.56 -9.50
N ASP A 9 15.05 -12.51 -9.41
CA ASP A 9 16.03 -12.59 -8.33
C ASP A 9 17.09 -11.47 -8.47
N GLN A 10 17.53 -11.19 -9.69
CA GLN A 10 18.40 -10.06 -10.01
C GLN A 10 17.72 -8.71 -9.68
N ILE A 11 16.44 -8.56 -10.01
CA ILE A 11 15.65 -7.36 -9.69
C ILE A 11 15.54 -7.18 -8.16
N ARG A 12 15.22 -8.25 -7.43
CA ARG A 12 15.07 -8.20 -5.97
C ARG A 12 16.39 -7.85 -5.28
N ARG A 13 17.51 -8.44 -5.71
CA ARG A 13 18.83 -8.18 -5.12
C ARG A 13 19.44 -6.82 -5.50
N ALA A 14 18.89 -6.11 -6.48
CA ALA A 14 19.37 -4.79 -6.83
C ALA A 14 19.14 -3.80 -5.65
N PRO A 15 20.13 -2.96 -5.27
CA PRO A 15 19.96 -1.99 -4.20
C PRO A 15 19.12 -0.80 -4.71
N LYS A 16 17.81 -0.88 -4.52
CA LYS A 16 16.86 0.09 -5.10
C LYS A 16 16.72 1.34 -4.23
N VAL A 17 16.48 2.46 -4.89
CA VAL A 17 16.13 3.74 -4.28
C VAL A 17 14.71 4.10 -4.70
N LEU A 18 13.82 4.33 -3.73
CA LEU A 18 12.43 4.68 -3.97
C LEU A 18 12.16 6.11 -3.49
N LEU A 19 11.87 7.03 -4.41
CA LEU A 19 11.72 8.46 -4.08
C LEU A 19 10.25 8.94 -4.08
N HIS A 20 9.35 8.07 -4.53
CA HIS A 20 7.94 8.40 -4.65
C HIS A 20 7.11 7.19 -4.26
N ASP A 21 6.72 7.14 -3.00
CA ASP A 21 5.75 6.17 -2.51
C ASP A 21 4.87 6.76 -1.41
N HIS A 22 3.63 6.29 -1.38
CA HIS A 22 2.56 6.81 -0.53
C HIS A 22 2.27 5.85 0.62
N LEU A 23 2.52 6.27 1.86
CA LEU A 23 2.21 5.46 3.04
C LEU A 23 0.72 5.09 3.09
N ASP A 24 -0.13 6.05 2.76
CA ASP A 24 -1.60 5.95 2.72
C ASP A 24 -2.12 5.20 1.47
N GLY A 25 -1.23 4.81 0.55
CA GLY A 25 -1.56 4.03 -0.64
C GLY A 25 -0.98 2.60 -0.66
N GLY A 26 -0.11 2.24 0.28
CA GLY A 26 0.67 1.00 0.26
C GLY A 26 0.28 -0.07 1.29
N LEU A 27 -0.93 -0.03 1.84
CA LEU A 27 -1.33 -0.92 2.94
C LEU A 27 -1.54 -2.36 2.46
N ARG A 28 -1.12 -3.33 3.28
CA ARG A 28 -1.46 -4.75 3.08
C ARG A 28 -2.98 -4.95 3.18
N PRO A 29 -3.66 -5.64 2.23
CA PRO A 29 -5.11 -5.85 2.28
C PRO A 29 -5.62 -6.51 3.57
N GLY A 30 -4.86 -7.46 4.12
CA GLY A 30 -5.17 -8.09 5.41
C GLY A 30 -5.18 -7.09 6.57
N THR A 31 -4.19 -6.19 6.61
CA THR A 31 -4.11 -5.10 7.60
C THR A 31 -5.30 -4.16 7.49
N ILE A 32 -5.73 -3.81 6.27
CA ILE A 32 -6.94 -2.98 6.06
C ILE A 32 -8.17 -3.64 6.69
N ILE A 33 -8.39 -4.93 6.44
CA ILE A 33 -9.53 -5.68 6.98
C ILE A 33 -9.49 -5.75 8.52
N GLU A 34 -8.33 -6.03 9.08
CA GLU A 34 -8.14 -6.12 10.54
C GLU A 34 -8.41 -4.77 11.22
N LEU A 35 -7.84 -3.69 10.68
CA LEU A 35 -8.03 -2.35 11.21
C LEU A 35 -9.47 -1.87 11.04
N ALA A 36 -10.10 -2.16 9.89
CA ALA A 36 -11.50 -1.85 9.66
C ALA A 36 -12.41 -2.53 10.69
N ARG A 37 -12.21 -3.83 10.94
CA ARG A 37 -12.96 -4.57 11.96
C ARG A 37 -12.74 -3.99 13.37
N ALA A 38 -11.48 -3.68 13.72
CA ALA A 38 -11.15 -3.14 15.04
C ALA A 38 -11.77 -1.76 15.29
N GLN A 39 -11.94 -0.96 14.24
CA GLN A 39 -12.47 0.41 14.30
C GLN A 39 -13.97 0.49 13.98
N GLY A 40 -14.61 -0.63 13.62
CA GLY A 40 -16.02 -0.66 13.24
C GLY A 40 -16.32 -0.02 11.88
N TYR A 41 -15.34 0.03 10.98
CA TYR A 41 -15.51 0.50 9.61
C TYR A 41 -16.06 -0.63 8.73
N ASP A 42 -17.28 -0.47 8.23
CA ASP A 42 -18.06 -1.49 7.50
C ASP A 42 -18.21 -1.20 6.00
N SER A 43 -17.64 -0.09 5.53
CA SER A 43 -17.80 0.38 4.14
C SER A 43 -16.75 -0.19 3.18
N LEU A 44 -16.00 -1.22 3.58
CA LEU A 44 -15.09 -1.91 2.65
C LEU A 44 -15.88 -2.63 1.55
N PRO A 45 -15.40 -2.60 0.30
CA PRO A 45 -16.06 -3.28 -0.82
C PRO A 45 -15.94 -4.81 -0.72
N GLU A 46 -14.92 -5.30 -0.01
CA GLU A 46 -14.65 -6.72 0.21
C GLU A 46 -14.05 -6.94 1.62
N THR A 47 -14.34 -8.09 2.23
CA THR A 47 -13.86 -8.44 3.59
C THR A 47 -12.85 -9.60 3.61
N GLU A 48 -12.48 -10.11 2.45
CA GLU A 48 -11.45 -11.14 2.27
C GLU A 48 -10.21 -10.52 1.62
N ALA A 49 -9.02 -10.76 2.19
CA ALA A 49 -7.80 -10.03 1.82
C ALA A 49 -7.46 -10.16 0.33
N ASP A 50 -7.55 -11.37 -0.22
CA ASP A 50 -7.25 -11.61 -1.63
C ASP A 50 -8.21 -10.86 -2.56
N LYS A 51 -9.52 -10.86 -2.23
CA LYS A 51 -10.53 -10.16 -3.04
C LYS A 51 -10.39 -8.66 -2.94
N LEU A 52 -10.12 -8.14 -1.74
CA LEU A 52 -9.87 -6.72 -1.53
C LEU A 52 -8.62 -6.27 -2.29
N GLY A 53 -7.55 -7.07 -2.29
CA GLY A 53 -6.35 -6.80 -3.08
C GLY A 53 -6.62 -6.76 -4.59
N ILE A 54 -7.45 -7.68 -5.11
CA ILE A 54 -7.89 -7.64 -6.51
C ILE A 54 -8.66 -6.36 -6.80
N TRP A 55 -9.61 -5.98 -5.95
CA TRP A 55 -10.41 -4.76 -6.11
C TRP A 55 -9.54 -3.50 -6.16
N PHE A 56 -8.56 -3.35 -5.25
CA PHE A 56 -7.61 -2.24 -5.27
C PHE A 56 -6.82 -2.20 -6.59
N ARG A 57 -6.33 -3.37 -7.04
CA ARG A 57 -5.56 -3.46 -8.29
C ARG A 57 -6.39 -3.09 -9.51
N GLU A 58 -7.64 -3.57 -9.59
CA GLU A 58 -8.54 -3.25 -10.70
C GLU A 58 -8.89 -1.75 -10.73
N ALA A 59 -9.07 -1.12 -9.57
CA ALA A 59 -9.29 0.32 -9.48
C ALA A 59 -8.03 1.10 -9.93
N ALA A 60 -6.84 0.67 -9.53
CA ALA A 60 -5.58 1.29 -9.91
C ALA A 60 -5.22 1.12 -11.40
N ASP A 61 -5.56 -0.02 -12.00
CA ASP A 61 -5.33 -0.30 -13.43
C ASP A 61 -6.51 0.12 -14.33
N SER A 62 -7.47 0.89 -13.79
CA SER A 62 -8.70 1.26 -14.50
C SER A 62 -8.52 2.30 -15.61
N GLY A 63 -7.35 2.93 -15.70
CA GLY A 63 -7.09 4.05 -16.60
C GLY A 63 -7.77 5.37 -16.18
N SER A 64 -8.36 5.43 -14.98
CA SER A 64 -8.98 6.65 -14.41
C SER A 64 -8.31 7.03 -13.09
N LEU A 65 -7.78 8.25 -13.04
CA LEU A 65 -7.23 8.83 -11.81
C LEU A 65 -8.30 8.93 -10.72
N GLU A 66 -9.54 9.27 -11.08
CA GLU A 66 -10.64 9.40 -10.13
C GLU A 66 -10.91 8.06 -9.44
N ARG A 67 -11.00 6.96 -10.20
CA ARG A 67 -11.21 5.63 -9.63
C ARG A 67 -10.03 5.14 -8.79
N TYR A 68 -8.81 5.51 -9.16
CA TYR A 68 -7.64 5.27 -8.31
C TYR A 68 -7.76 6.01 -6.97
N LEU A 69 -8.13 7.30 -6.99
CA LEU A 69 -8.25 8.12 -5.79
C LEU A 69 -9.43 7.70 -4.89
N GLU A 70 -10.51 7.14 -5.44
CA GLU A 70 -11.62 6.58 -4.65
C GLU A 70 -11.14 5.52 -3.64
N THR A 71 -10.08 4.77 -3.99
CA THR A 71 -9.52 3.73 -3.11
C THR A 71 -8.92 4.28 -1.82
N PHE A 72 -8.46 5.53 -1.81
CA PHE A 72 -7.88 6.18 -0.63
C PHE A 72 -8.91 6.42 0.47
N ALA A 73 -10.21 6.45 0.14
CA ALA A 73 -11.26 6.55 1.14
C ALA A 73 -11.19 5.40 2.16
N HIS A 74 -10.78 4.20 1.72
CA HIS A 74 -10.68 3.02 2.58
C HIS A 74 -9.37 2.97 3.36
N THR A 75 -8.24 3.27 2.74
CA THR A 75 -6.93 3.25 3.41
C THR A 75 -6.84 4.36 4.45
N CYS A 76 -7.29 5.57 4.13
CA CYS A 76 -7.32 6.67 5.10
C CYS A 76 -8.29 6.36 6.25
N ALA A 77 -9.48 5.81 5.98
CA ALA A 77 -10.46 5.48 7.02
C ALA A 77 -9.91 4.53 8.10
N VAL A 78 -8.99 3.62 7.75
CA VAL A 78 -8.41 2.67 8.72
C VAL A 78 -7.15 3.20 9.42
N MET A 79 -6.64 4.36 9.01
CA MET A 79 -5.42 4.99 9.55
C MET A 79 -5.71 6.16 10.51
N GLN A 80 -6.86 6.16 11.18
CA GLN A 80 -7.30 7.29 12.03
C GLN A 80 -6.80 7.21 13.48
N THR A 81 -5.94 6.25 13.81
CA THR A 81 -5.35 6.11 15.14
C THR A 81 -3.84 6.05 15.08
N ARG A 82 -3.18 6.52 16.14
CA ARG A 82 -1.71 6.45 16.29
C ARG A 82 -1.18 5.03 16.09
N ASP A 83 -1.86 4.04 16.65
CA ASP A 83 -1.39 2.64 16.58
C ASP A 83 -1.59 2.06 15.18
N ALA A 84 -2.66 2.42 14.47
CA ALA A 84 -2.84 2.08 13.07
C ALA A 84 -1.75 2.71 12.18
N LEU A 85 -1.47 4.01 12.35
CA LEU A 85 -0.41 4.71 11.63
C LEU A 85 0.96 4.07 11.89
N PHE A 86 1.26 3.75 13.14
CA PHE A 86 2.53 3.10 13.50
C PHE A 86 2.65 1.72 12.85
N ARG A 87 1.59 0.90 12.90
CA ARG A 87 1.56 -0.42 12.27
C ARG A 87 1.80 -0.30 10.76
N VAL A 88 1.06 0.56 10.07
CA VAL A 88 1.19 0.74 8.61
C VAL A 88 2.59 1.22 8.24
N ALA A 89 3.19 2.13 9.01
CA ALA A 89 4.57 2.57 8.78
C ALA A 89 5.61 1.46 8.98
N ALA A 90 5.42 0.59 9.98
CA ALA A 90 6.30 -0.56 10.21
C ALA A 90 6.20 -1.58 9.07
N GLU A 91 4.97 -1.93 8.65
CA GLU A 91 4.73 -2.87 7.55
C GLU A 91 5.28 -2.34 6.22
N CYS A 92 5.14 -1.03 5.95
CA CYS A 92 5.77 -0.38 4.80
C CYS A 92 7.29 -0.57 4.79
N ALA A 93 7.97 -0.38 5.92
CA ALA A 93 9.42 -0.58 6.00
C ALA A 93 9.82 -2.05 5.80
N GLU A 94 9.05 -3.00 6.32
CA GLU A 94 9.25 -4.44 6.10
C GLU A 94 9.14 -4.81 4.62
N ASP A 95 8.07 -4.36 3.95
CA ASP A 95 7.79 -4.68 2.55
C ASP A 95 8.87 -4.09 1.62
N LEU A 96 9.30 -2.85 1.89
CA LEU A 96 10.39 -2.21 1.15
C LEU A 96 11.72 -2.96 1.32
N ALA A 97 12.01 -3.46 2.53
CA ALA A 97 13.21 -4.24 2.77
C ALA A 97 13.15 -5.60 2.05
N GLU A 98 12.00 -6.28 2.04
CA GLU A 98 11.79 -7.54 1.31
C GLU A 98 11.95 -7.35 -0.21
N ASP A 99 11.52 -6.19 -0.72
CA ASP A 99 11.73 -5.82 -2.11
C ASP A 99 13.17 -5.44 -2.43
N GLY A 100 14.05 -5.25 -1.45
CA GLY A 100 15.46 -4.87 -1.65
C GLY A 100 15.65 -3.37 -1.89
N VAL A 101 14.74 -2.55 -1.38
CA VAL A 101 14.89 -1.09 -1.32
C VAL A 101 15.83 -0.75 -0.17
N VAL A 102 16.93 -0.06 -0.48
CA VAL A 102 17.96 0.32 0.50
C VAL A 102 17.80 1.76 0.99
N TYR A 103 16.99 2.56 0.29
CA TYR A 103 16.64 3.92 0.66
C TYR A 103 15.25 4.27 0.11
N ALA A 104 14.40 4.84 0.95
CA ALA A 104 13.05 5.24 0.58
C ALA A 104 12.71 6.63 1.14
N GLU A 105 12.02 7.45 0.33
CA GLU A 105 11.37 8.70 0.73
C GLU A 105 9.86 8.51 0.66
N ILE A 106 9.24 8.26 1.82
CA ILE A 106 7.81 8.01 1.95
C ILE A 106 7.06 9.32 2.22
N ARG A 107 5.94 9.50 1.53
CA ARG A 107 5.03 10.64 1.74
C ARG A 107 3.64 10.16 2.16
N TYR A 108 2.90 11.05 2.79
CA TYR A 108 1.47 10.88 3.14
C TYR A 108 0.86 12.28 3.35
N ALA A 109 -0.47 12.37 3.47
CA ALA A 109 -1.17 13.64 3.72
C ALA A 109 -1.68 13.75 5.17
N PRO A 110 -0.94 14.39 6.11
CA PRO A 110 -1.31 14.47 7.53
C PRO A 110 -2.72 15.04 7.78
N GLU A 111 -3.17 15.97 6.94
CA GLU A 111 -4.50 16.59 7.00
C GLU A 111 -5.66 15.60 6.83
N GLN A 112 -5.40 14.38 6.36
CA GLN A 112 -6.38 13.30 6.23
C GLN A 112 -6.45 12.40 7.49
N HIS A 113 -5.70 12.72 8.55
CA HIS A 113 -5.58 11.94 9.78
C HIS A 113 -5.71 12.82 11.05
N LEU A 114 -6.81 13.56 11.17
CA LEU A 114 -7.07 14.54 12.25
C LEU A 114 -7.84 13.96 13.44
#